data_AF-S7XS84-F1
#
_entry.id   AF-S7XS84-F1
#
_cell.length_a   1.000
_cell.length_b   1.000
_cell.length_c   1.000
_cell.angle_alpha   90.00
_cell.angle_beta   90.00
_cell.angle_gamma   90.00
#
_symmetry.space_group_name_H-M   'P 1'
#
loop_
_entity.id
_entity.type
_entity.pdbx_description
1 polymer ?
#
loop_
_entity_poly.entity_id
_entity_poly.type
_entity_poly.pdbx_seq_one_letter_code
_entity_poly.pdbx_strand_id
1 'polypeptide(L)'
;MNKRKLMPNGPTKPLSGYFKFCAEQRKKLSDEIKNLSVGDQAKKFSVLWSEVDDSDKERLNKEYLEKMKIYNEEMKVYKNTDEYKNAMEEIKKKKNKKEKTKVKKRPNAYNLFMKEEFEKMKENQQEVKFNEAIKEISGKWKGLDDEEKKKYKTMAEEFEVGEKEE
;
A
#
# COMPACT_ATOMS: atom_id res chain seq x y z
N MET A 1 -9.15 -2.27 6.03
CA MET A 1 -9.52 -3.50 6.77
C MET A 1 -8.55 -3.67 7.93
N ASN A 2 -9.05 -3.65 9.17
CA ASN A 2 -8.18 -3.74 10.35
C ASN A 2 -7.90 -5.22 10.67
N LYS A 3 -6.70 -5.70 10.32
CA LYS A 3 -6.29 -7.10 10.53
C LYS A 3 -6.37 -7.53 12.00
N ARG A 4 -6.13 -6.62 12.96
CA ARG A 4 -6.24 -6.93 14.39
C ARG A 4 -7.66 -7.30 14.83
N LYS A 5 -8.70 -6.76 14.19
CA LYS A 5 -10.09 -7.14 14.50
C LYS A 5 -10.43 -8.58 14.12
N LEU A 6 -9.67 -9.17 13.20
CA LEU A 6 -9.85 -10.58 12.79
C LEU A 6 -8.95 -11.55 13.56
N MET A 7 -7.98 -11.03 14.30
CA MET A 7 -7.03 -11.80 15.11
C MET A 7 -7.02 -11.22 16.53
N PRO A 8 -8.16 -11.29 17.26
CA PRO A 8 -8.29 -10.67 18.57
C PRO A 8 -7.34 -11.28 19.61
N ASN A 9 -7.02 -12.57 19.48
CA ASN A 9 -6.11 -13.27 20.39
C ASN A 9 -4.67 -13.37 19.86
N GLY A 10 -4.39 -12.70 18.73
CA GLY A 10 -3.06 -12.76 18.12
C GLY A 10 -2.02 -12.01 18.95
N PRO A 11 -0.77 -12.51 19.03
CA PRO A 11 0.34 -11.78 19.64
C PRO A 11 0.44 -10.37 19.08
N THR A 12 0.73 -9.40 19.95
CA THR A 12 0.86 -8.00 19.54
C THR A 12 2.32 -7.63 19.33
N LYS A 13 2.60 -6.96 18.22
CA LYS A 13 3.98 -6.54 17.92
C LYS A 13 4.43 -5.52 18.99
N PRO A 14 5.59 -5.71 19.64
CA PRO A 14 6.08 -4.77 20.64
C PRO A 14 6.40 -3.42 20.00
N LEU A 15 6.27 -2.35 20.79
CA LEU A 15 6.65 -1.00 20.39
C LEU A 15 8.19 -0.90 20.34
N SER A 16 8.72 -0.30 19.28
CA SER A 16 10.15 0.07 19.21
C SER A 16 10.52 1.08 20.30
N GLY A 17 11.81 1.24 20.60
CA GLY A 17 12.28 2.20 21.59
C GLY A 17 11.70 3.60 21.44
N TYR A 18 11.73 4.18 20.22
CA TYR A 18 11.13 5.48 19.94
C TYR A 18 9.62 5.55 20.23
N PHE A 19 8.83 4.58 19.76
CA PHE A 19 7.39 4.56 20.03
C PHE A 19 7.05 4.30 21.49
N LYS A 20 7.87 3.53 22.22
CA LYS A 20 7.75 3.35 23.66
C LYS A 20 7.99 4.67 24.38
N PHE A 21 9.07 5.38 24.03
CA PHE A 21 9.35 6.73 24.50
C PHE A 21 8.18 7.68 24.20
N CYS A 22 7.68 7.73 22.96
CA CYS A 22 6.54 8.56 22.61
C CYS A 22 5.29 8.23 23.44
N ALA A 23 5.03 6.95 23.74
CA ALA A 23 3.91 6.54 24.58
C ALA A 23 4.07 7.02 26.03
N GLU A 24 5.29 6.99 26.57
CA GLU A 24 5.61 7.52 27.89
C GLU A 24 5.50 9.05 27.93
N GLN A 25 6.03 9.73 26.91
CA GLN A 25 5.92 11.18 26.80
C GLN A 25 4.45 11.62 26.70
N ARG A 26 3.62 10.90 25.92
CA ARG A 26 2.16 11.15 25.85
C ARG A 26 1.46 11.12 27.22
N LYS A 27 1.90 10.25 28.14
CA LYS A 27 1.35 10.18 29.51
C LYS A 27 1.76 11.38 30.35
N LYS A 28 2.92 11.97 30.08
CA LYS A 28 3.49 13.11 30.81
C LYS A 28 3.10 14.47 30.22
N LEU A 29 2.34 14.49 29.12
CA LEU A 29 1.96 15.73 28.44
C LEU A 29 1.02 16.60 29.29
N SER A 30 1.25 17.91 29.22
CA SER A 30 0.25 18.91 29.57
C SER A 30 -0.93 18.85 28.60
N ASP A 31 -2.09 19.33 29.04
CA ASP A 31 -3.31 19.32 28.21
C ASP A 31 -3.14 20.16 26.94
N GLU A 32 -2.28 21.18 26.97
CA GLU A 32 -1.88 21.96 25.80
C GLU A 32 -1.28 21.09 24.69
N ILE A 33 -0.37 20.15 25.03
CA ILE A 33 0.25 19.27 24.02
C ILE A 33 -0.71 18.16 23.61
N LYS A 34 -1.59 17.69 24.51
CA LYS A 34 -2.65 16.71 24.17
C LYS A 34 -3.64 17.27 23.15
N ASN A 35 -3.90 18.59 23.17
CA ASN A 35 -4.79 19.28 22.24
C ASN A 35 -4.17 19.52 20.85
N LEU A 36 -2.87 19.34 20.70
CA LEU A 36 -2.21 19.44 19.39
C LEU A 36 -2.58 18.28 18.47
N SER A 37 -2.47 18.51 17.16
CA SER A 37 -2.61 17.45 16.17
C SER A 37 -1.59 16.33 16.42
N VAL A 38 -1.92 15.10 16.04
CA VAL A 38 -1.00 13.95 16.14
C VAL A 38 0.31 14.21 15.40
N GLY A 39 0.25 14.95 14.28
CA GLY A 39 1.43 15.34 13.51
C GLY A 39 2.34 16.30 14.28
N ASP A 40 1.77 17.29 14.97
CA ASP A 40 2.56 18.27 15.73
C ASP A 40 3.11 17.68 17.02
N GLN A 41 2.36 16.79 17.68
CA GLN A 41 2.90 15.98 18.78
C GLN A 41 4.10 15.15 18.32
N ALA A 42 4.02 14.51 17.14
CA ALA A 42 5.11 13.71 16.61
C ALA A 42 6.37 14.54 16.32
N LYS A 43 6.22 15.77 15.80
CA LYS A 43 7.36 16.69 15.61
C LYS A 43 8.05 17.01 16.93
N LYS A 44 7.29 17.34 17.98
CA LYS A 44 7.83 17.60 19.33
C LYS A 44 8.57 16.38 19.89
N PHE A 45 7.99 15.18 19.79
CA PHE A 45 8.64 13.96 20.26
C PHE A 45 9.90 13.59 19.48
N SER A 46 9.96 13.91 18.19
CA SER A 46 11.15 13.68 17.39
C SER A 46 12.33 14.53 17.86
N VAL A 47 12.08 15.79 18.23
CA VAL A 47 13.13 16.67 18.79
C VAL A 47 13.58 16.14 20.15
N LEU A 48 12.64 15.86 21.06
CA LEU A 48 12.97 15.33 22.38
C LEU A 48 13.73 14.00 22.30
N TRP A 49 13.37 13.12 21.35
CA TRP A 49 14.09 11.86 21.14
C TRP A 49 15.53 12.07 20.69
N SER A 50 15.82 13.12 19.93
CA SER A 50 17.20 13.42 19.52
C SER A 50 18.07 13.81 20.72
N GLU A 51 17.49 14.46 21.72
CA GLU A 51 18.14 14.90 22.97
C GLU A 51 18.32 13.78 24.01
N VAL A 52 17.62 12.65 23.87
CA VAL A 52 17.79 11.50 24.77
C VAL A 52 19.20 10.94 24.64
N ASP A 53 19.83 10.61 25.76
CA ASP A 53 21.16 9.98 25.79
C ASP A 53 21.20 8.66 25.01
N ASP A 54 22.31 8.42 24.33
CA ASP A 54 22.49 7.21 23.52
C ASP A 54 22.42 5.93 24.36
N SER A 55 22.84 5.97 25.63
CA SER A 55 22.69 4.84 26.56
C SER A 55 21.22 4.48 26.82
N ASP A 56 20.34 5.48 26.92
CA ASP A 56 18.92 5.25 27.13
C ASP A 56 18.23 4.77 25.84
N LYS A 57 18.63 5.33 24.68
CA LYS A 57 18.19 4.83 23.38
C LYS A 57 18.58 3.36 23.19
N GLU A 58 19.81 2.99 23.54
CA GLU A 58 20.32 1.63 23.46
C GLU A 58 19.55 0.68 24.38
N ARG A 59 19.32 1.08 25.64
CA ARG A 59 18.51 0.31 26.60
C ARG A 59 17.11 0.02 26.06
N LEU A 60 16.44 1.03 25.51
CA LEU A 60 15.11 0.89 24.92
C LEU A 60 15.11 -0.01 23.67
N ASN A 61 16.17 0.05 22.87
CA ASN A 61 16.35 -0.83 21.71
C ASN A 61 16.60 -2.28 22.13
N LYS A 62 17.43 -2.53 23.15
CA LYS A 62 17.68 -3.87 23.69
C LYS A 62 16.39 -4.50 24.21
N GLU A 63 15.61 -3.77 24.99
CA GLU A 63 14.30 -4.23 25.49
C GLU A 63 13.33 -4.53 24.33
N TYR A 64 13.30 -3.68 23.31
CA TYR A 64 12.51 -3.95 22.10
C TYR A 64 12.94 -5.25 21.42
N LEU A 65 14.24 -5.49 21.25
CA LEU A 65 14.76 -6.70 20.61
C LEU A 65 14.41 -7.97 21.40
N GLU A 66 14.52 -7.94 22.73
CA GLU A 66 14.12 -9.05 23.60
C GLU A 66 12.63 -9.36 23.47
N LYS A 67 11.77 -8.33 23.56
CA LYS A 67 10.33 -8.49 23.36
C LYS A 67 9.97 -8.96 21.95
N MET A 68 10.72 -8.50 20.96
CA MET A 68 10.52 -8.89 19.56
C MET A 68 10.86 -10.37 19.35
N LYS A 69 11.87 -10.91 20.06
CA LYS A 69 12.17 -12.35 20.05
C LYS A 69 11.00 -13.16 20.61
N ILE A 70 10.47 -12.78 21.77
CA ILE A 70 9.30 -13.45 22.39
C ILE A 70 8.10 -13.39 21.43
N TYR A 71 7.78 -12.20 20.93
CA TYR A 71 6.72 -12.00 19.95
C TYR A 71 6.87 -12.89 18.72
N ASN A 72 8.08 -13.03 18.19
CA ASN A 72 8.31 -13.88 17.02
C ASN A 72 8.04 -15.36 17.32
N GLU A 73 8.42 -15.87 18.49
CA GLU A 73 8.12 -17.25 18.89
C GLU A 73 6.61 -17.46 19.12
N GLU A 74 5.95 -16.57 19.86
CA GLU A 74 4.49 -16.61 20.06
C GLU A 74 3.75 -16.57 18.71
N MET A 75 4.24 -15.73 17.79
CA MET A 75 3.65 -15.58 16.47
C MET A 75 3.89 -16.79 15.56
N LYS A 76 4.98 -17.56 15.76
CA LYS A 76 5.15 -18.86 15.08
C LYS A 76 4.10 -19.86 15.56
N VAL A 77 3.86 -19.94 16.86
CA VAL A 77 2.82 -20.81 17.43
C VAL A 77 1.44 -20.37 16.95
N TYR A 78 1.13 -19.07 17.05
CA TYR A 78 -0.16 -18.53 16.66
C TYR A 78 -0.48 -18.77 15.17
N LYS A 79 0.53 -18.72 14.27
CA LYS A 79 0.36 -19.05 12.83
C LYS A 79 -0.17 -20.45 12.57
N ASN A 80 0.07 -21.39 13.48
CA ASN A 80 -0.37 -22.78 13.32
C ASN A 80 -1.79 -23.01 13.84
N THR A 81 -2.37 -22.06 14.57
CA THR A 81 -3.73 -22.16 15.10
C THR A 81 -4.78 -22.04 13.99
N ASP A 82 -5.93 -22.67 14.20
CA ASP A 82 -7.05 -22.56 13.28
C ASP A 82 -7.63 -21.14 13.25
N GLU A 83 -7.55 -20.41 14.38
CA GLU A 83 -7.93 -18.99 14.44
C GLU A 83 -7.15 -18.17 13.40
N TYR A 84 -5.82 -18.32 13.36
CA TYR A 84 -4.99 -17.59 12.40
C TYR A 84 -5.28 -18.01 10.95
N LYS A 85 -5.42 -19.32 10.68
CA LYS A 85 -5.72 -19.83 9.33
C LYS A 85 -7.06 -19.31 8.82
N ASN A 86 -8.10 -19.38 9.66
CA ASN A 86 -9.44 -18.87 9.34
C ASN A 86 -9.41 -17.36 9.10
N ALA A 87 -8.72 -16.59 9.95
CA ALA A 87 -8.55 -15.14 9.76
C ALA A 87 -7.86 -14.82 8.43
N MET A 88 -6.84 -15.58 8.05
CA MET A 88 -6.12 -15.41 6.78
C MET A 88 -6.97 -15.77 5.57
N GLU A 89 -7.80 -16.82 5.67
CA GLU A 89 -8.76 -17.17 4.62
C GLU A 89 -9.81 -16.08 4.43
N GLU A 90 -10.35 -15.53 5.52
CA GLU A 90 -11.31 -14.43 5.48
C GLU A 90 -10.69 -13.13 4.92
N ILE A 91 -9.42 -12.86 5.22
CA ILE A 91 -8.65 -11.77 4.59
C ILE A 91 -8.54 -12.01 3.08
N LYS A 92 -8.23 -13.24 2.66
CA LYS A 92 -8.10 -13.62 1.24
C LYS A 92 -9.44 -13.49 0.52
N LYS A 93 -10.53 -14.02 1.09
CA LYS A 93 -11.89 -13.88 0.54
C LYS A 93 -12.29 -12.42 0.38
N LYS A 94 -12.05 -11.58 1.39
CA LYS A 94 -12.36 -10.14 1.32
C LYS A 94 -11.51 -9.42 0.28
N LYS A 95 -10.23 -9.78 0.13
CA LYS A 95 -9.36 -9.24 -0.93
C LYS A 95 -9.88 -9.63 -2.31
N ASN A 96 -10.19 -10.92 -2.52
CA ASN A 96 -10.74 -11.41 -3.77
C ASN A 96 -12.11 -10.80 -4.09
N LYS A 97 -12.99 -10.63 -3.09
CA LYS A 97 -14.27 -9.92 -3.27
C LYS A 97 -14.02 -8.47 -3.66
N LYS A 98 -13.07 -7.78 -3.03
CA LYS A 98 -12.69 -6.40 -3.40
C LYS A 98 -12.12 -6.32 -4.82
N GLU A 99 -11.36 -7.32 -5.26
CA GLU A 99 -10.85 -7.40 -6.64
C GLU A 99 -11.96 -7.68 -7.64
N LYS A 100 -12.89 -8.59 -7.34
CA LYS A 100 -14.08 -8.87 -8.18
C LYS A 100 -15.05 -7.69 -8.25
N THR A 101 -15.22 -6.95 -7.16
CA THR A 101 -16.10 -5.77 -7.10
C THR A 101 -15.43 -4.49 -7.58
N LYS A 102 -14.11 -4.51 -7.79
CA LYS A 102 -13.43 -3.42 -8.48
C LYS A 102 -13.86 -3.48 -9.93
N VAL A 103 -14.84 -2.66 -10.29
CA VAL A 103 -15.27 -2.44 -11.67
C VAL A 103 -14.00 -2.24 -12.51
N LYS A 104 -13.79 -3.12 -13.50
CA LYS A 104 -12.70 -2.95 -14.46
C LYS A 104 -12.93 -1.58 -15.10
N LYS A 105 -11.99 -0.66 -14.93
CA LYS A 105 -12.15 0.67 -15.53
C LYS A 105 -12.19 0.49 -17.05
N ARG A 106 -13.19 1.07 -17.69
CA ARG A 106 -13.28 1.13 -19.14
C ARG A 106 -11.96 1.65 -19.74
N PRO A 107 -11.44 1.03 -20.81
CA PRO A 107 -10.22 1.50 -21.46
C PRO A 107 -10.40 2.96 -21.89
N ASN A 108 -9.50 3.85 -21.48
CA ASN A 108 -9.46 5.21 -22.03
C ASN A 108 -8.76 5.17 -23.41
N ALA A 109 -8.79 6.31 -24.13
CA ALA A 109 -8.16 6.44 -25.44
C ALA A 109 -6.70 5.97 -25.46
N TYR A 110 -5.93 6.32 -24.43
CA TYR A 110 -4.53 5.89 -24.29
C TYR A 110 -4.39 4.37 -24.10
N ASN A 111 -5.27 3.74 -23.34
CA ASN A 111 -5.24 2.28 -23.11
C ASN A 111 -5.56 1.51 -24.40
N LEU A 112 -6.46 2.03 -25.24
CA LEU A 112 -6.78 1.46 -26.54
C LEU A 112 -5.60 1.59 -27.50
N PHE A 113 -5.02 2.79 -27.61
CA PHE A 113 -3.81 3.03 -28.40
C PHE A 113 -2.64 2.15 -27.94
N MET A 114 -2.40 2.09 -26.64
CA MET A 114 -1.34 1.26 -26.06
C MET A 114 -1.53 -0.22 -26.38
N LYS A 115 -2.77 -0.73 -26.37
CA LYS A 115 -3.05 -2.12 -26.74
C LYS A 115 -2.73 -2.39 -28.21
N GLU A 116 -3.16 -1.51 -29.11
CA GLU A 116 -2.92 -1.65 -30.55
C GLU A 116 -1.41 -1.60 -30.88
N GLU A 117 -0.68 -0.65 -30.30
CA GLU A 117 0.76 -0.54 -30.53
C GLU A 117 1.55 -1.71 -29.92
N PHE A 118 1.11 -2.23 -28.76
CA PHE A 118 1.70 -3.44 -28.19
C PHE A 118 1.50 -4.67 -29.08
N GLU A 119 0.32 -4.82 -29.69
CA GLU A 119 0.03 -5.91 -30.62
C GLU A 119 0.91 -5.81 -31.88
N LYS A 120 1.05 -4.61 -32.46
CA LYS A 120 1.97 -4.37 -33.61
C LYS A 120 3.43 -4.67 -33.28
N MET A 121 3.91 -4.26 -32.10
CA MET A 121 5.29 -4.54 -31.65
C MET A 121 5.53 -6.05 -31.48
N LYS A 122 4.51 -6.79 -31.01
CA LYS A 122 4.57 -8.25 -30.84
C LYS A 122 4.52 -8.99 -32.17
N GLU A 123 3.72 -8.52 -33.13
CA GLU A 123 3.58 -9.11 -34.46
C GLU A 123 4.86 -8.96 -35.30
N ASN A 124 5.57 -7.83 -35.16
CA ASN A 124 6.87 -7.62 -35.78
C ASN A 124 8.02 -8.46 -35.17
N GLN A 125 7.71 -9.43 -34.29
CA GLN A 125 8.67 -10.22 -33.51
C GLN A 125 9.76 -9.38 -32.83
N GLN A 126 9.48 -8.11 -32.53
CA GLN A 126 10.40 -7.27 -31.81
C GLN A 126 10.32 -7.69 -30.33
N GLU A 127 11.29 -8.48 -29.87
CA GLU A 127 11.42 -8.81 -28.46
C GLU A 127 11.90 -7.57 -27.69
N VAL A 128 10.98 -6.63 -27.47
CA VAL A 128 11.19 -5.47 -26.62
C VAL A 128 10.74 -5.81 -25.21
N LYS A 129 11.58 -5.48 -24.22
CA LYS A 129 11.19 -5.61 -22.82
C LYS A 129 9.97 -4.72 -22.57
N PHE A 130 8.98 -5.25 -21.85
CA PHE A 130 7.70 -4.57 -21.59
C PHE A 130 7.85 -3.10 -21.14
N ASN A 131 8.83 -2.81 -20.27
CA ASN A 131 9.09 -1.45 -19.78
C ASN A 131 9.63 -0.51 -20.88
N GLU A 132 10.42 -1.02 -21.82
CA GLU A 132 10.94 -0.26 -22.95
C GLU A 132 9.83 0.01 -23.98
N ALA A 133 9.00 -1.00 -24.26
CA ALA A 133 7.82 -0.87 -25.11
C ALA A 133 6.84 0.17 -24.57
N ILE A 134 6.52 0.15 -23.26
CA ILE A 134 5.68 1.20 -22.64
C ILE A 134 6.27 2.59 -22.83
N LYS A 135 7.59 2.74 -22.65
CA LYS A 135 8.25 4.04 -22.77
C LYS A 135 8.17 4.57 -24.21
N GLU A 136 8.37 3.70 -25.19
CA GLU A 136 8.24 4.04 -26.61
C GLU A 136 6.81 4.41 -26.98
N ILE A 137 5.83 3.59 -26.58
CA ILE A 137 4.40 3.84 -26.83
C ILE A 137 3.94 5.14 -26.16
N SER A 138 4.39 5.42 -24.93
CA SER A 138 4.08 6.70 -24.26
C SER A 138 4.66 7.89 -25.02
N GLY A 139 5.86 7.73 -25.60
CA GLY A 139 6.46 8.71 -26.50
C GLY A 139 5.62 8.94 -27.76
N LYS A 140 5.22 7.86 -28.44
CA LYS A 140 4.35 7.91 -29.62
C LYS A 140 3.02 8.58 -29.32
N TRP A 141 2.35 8.23 -28.23
CA TRP A 141 1.09 8.87 -27.82
C TRP A 141 1.21 10.39 -27.61
N LYS A 142 2.34 10.86 -27.04
CA LYS A 142 2.56 12.30 -26.88
C LYS A 142 2.73 12.99 -28.24
N GLY A 143 3.39 12.32 -29.19
CA GLY A 143 3.65 12.82 -30.55
C GLY A 143 2.50 12.64 -31.56
N LEU A 144 1.46 11.85 -31.24
CA LEU A 144 0.29 11.68 -32.11
C LEU A 144 -0.41 13.02 -32.38
N ASP A 145 -0.96 13.17 -33.58
CA ASP A 145 -1.79 14.32 -33.93
C ASP A 145 -3.17 14.28 -33.25
N ASP A 146 -3.90 15.40 -33.33
CA ASP A 146 -5.21 15.52 -32.69
C ASP A 146 -6.29 14.67 -33.38
N GLU A 147 -6.13 14.31 -34.66
CA GLU A 147 -7.10 13.47 -35.39
C GLU A 147 -6.98 12.00 -34.99
N GLU A 148 -5.76 11.48 -34.87
CA GLU A 148 -5.47 10.14 -34.40
C GLU A 148 -5.85 9.98 -32.93
N LYS A 149 -5.55 10.97 -32.07
CA LYS A 149 -6.04 10.98 -30.68
C LYS A 149 -7.56 10.99 -30.61
N LYS A 150 -8.23 11.72 -31.52
CA LYS A 150 -9.69 11.78 -31.61
C LYS A 150 -10.29 10.44 -32.04
N LYS A 151 -9.65 9.68 -32.93
CA LYS A 151 -10.05 8.29 -33.26
C LYS A 151 -10.09 7.43 -32.00
N TYR A 152 -9.02 7.41 -31.21
CA TYR A 152 -8.97 6.62 -29.97
C TYR A 152 -9.93 7.14 -28.89
N LYS A 153 -10.19 8.44 -28.85
CA LYS A 153 -11.19 9.03 -27.95
C LYS A 153 -12.61 8.59 -28.33
N THR A 154 -12.93 8.60 -29.62
CA THR A 154 -14.23 8.13 -30.14
C THR A 154 -14.41 6.64 -29.85
N MET A 155 -13.40 5.82 -30.10
CA MET A 155 -13.45 4.39 -29.75
C MET A 155 -13.66 4.18 -28.24
N ALA A 156 -12.97 4.94 -27.38
CA ALA A 156 -13.17 4.86 -25.93
C ALA A 156 -14.58 5.31 -25.49
N GLU A 157 -15.18 6.27 -26.20
CA GLU A 157 -16.57 6.71 -26.00
C GLU A 157 -17.58 5.64 -26.47
N GLU A 158 -17.34 4.96 -27.59
CA GLU A 158 -18.17 3.82 -28.06
C GLU A 158 -18.14 2.65 -27.06
N PHE A 159 -16.96 2.32 -26.51
CA PHE A 159 -16.85 1.35 -25.41
C PHE A 159 -17.63 1.79 -24.16
N GLU A 160 -17.82 3.09 -23.93
CA GLU A 160 -18.63 3.61 -22.84
C GLU A 160 -20.15 3.51 -23.12
N VAL A 161 -20.58 3.53 -24.38
CA VAL A 161 -21.98 3.40 -24.78
C VAL A 161 -22.41 1.93 -24.79
N GLY A 162 -21.60 1.02 -25.33
CA GLY A 162 -21.94 -0.41 -25.43
C GLY A 162 -22.13 -1.12 -24.08
N GLU A 163 -21.45 -0.69 -23.01
CA GLU A 163 -21.65 -1.23 -21.65
C GLU A 163 -22.85 -0.62 -20.91
N LYS A 164 -23.46 0.47 -21.41
CA LYS A 164 -24.66 1.08 -20.78
C LYS A 164 -25.96 0.49 -21.31
N GLU A 165 -25.92 -0.21 -22.45
CA GLU A 165 -27.10 -0.82 -23.10
C GLU A 165 -27.28 -2.32 -22.77
N GLU A 166 -26.34 -2.94 -22.05
CA GLU A 166 -26.42 -4.32 -21.52
C GLU A 166 -26.65 -4.34 -19.99
#